data_AF-A0A0D2PA65-F1
#
_entry.id   AF-A0A0D2PA65-F1
#
_cell.length_a   1.000
_cell.length_b   1.000
_cell.length_c   1.000
_cell.angle_alpha   90.00
_cell.angle_beta   90.00
_cell.angle_gamma   90.00
#
_symmetry.space_group_name_H-M   'P 1'
#
loop_
_entity.id
_entity.type
_entity.pdbx_description
1 polymer ?
#
loop_
_entity_poly.entity_id
_entity_poly.type
_entity_poly.pdbx_seq_one_letter_code
_entity_poly.pdbx_strand_id
1 'polypeptide(L)'
;MPVLSTSPTLKKLYAWVGDTSYLDVSDIRGNVDTEVKQICAGILKFFVSTPEGTVYGAQVGKRLKFSEINVWGEGATCNAQTVLKITVEKDMCNTFGVLHGACAAYMIDPCSVSPLVVLGLKLGIDGTGLSQSMNIIWHHPINRGVEIRLVSNSMSIRGRIRTVRCEVGLPAHFPTL
;
A
#
# COMPACT_ATOMS: atom_id res chain seq x y z
N MET A 1 5.23 14.20 -15.04
CA MET A 1 6.55 14.05 -15.71
C MET A 1 7.16 12.75 -15.23
N PRO A 2 7.82 11.95 -16.09
CA PRO A 2 8.20 10.62 -15.70
C PRO A 2 9.26 10.63 -14.56
N VAL A 3 8.90 10.07 -13.41
CA VAL A 3 9.59 10.22 -12.11
C VAL A 3 10.90 9.44 -12.07
N LEU A 4 10.95 8.24 -12.67
CA LEU A 4 12.17 7.41 -12.65
C LEU A 4 13.12 7.73 -13.81
N SER A 5 12.61 8.22 -14.94
CA SER A 5 13.48 8.59 -16.07
C SER A 5 14.20 9.93 -15.83
N THR A 6 13.66 10.78 -14.94
CA THR A 6 14.22 12.11 -14.64
C THR A 6 15.04 12.18 -13.35
N SER A 7 15.01 11.14 -12.51
CA SER A 7 15.78 11.06 -11.25
C SER A 7 16.72 9.86 -11.21
N PRO A 8 18.05 10.06 -11.45
CA PRO A 8 19.05 9.00 -11.32
C PRO A 8 19.06 8.35 -9.93
N THR A 9 18.75 9.14 -8.90
CA THR A 9 18.67 8.69 -7.51
C THR A 9 17.54 7.68 -7.30
N LEU A 10 16.33 8.00 -7.77
CA LEU A 10 15.18 7.09 -7.63
C LEU A 10 15.34 5.85 -8.51
N LYS A 11 15.91 6.00 -9.71
CA LYS A 11 16.21 4.87 -10.59
C LYS A 11 17.15 3.86 -9.93
N LYS A 12 18.19 4.34 -9.23
CA LYS A 12 19.08 3.48 -8.45
C LYS A 12 18.36 2.87 -7.25
N LEU A 13 17.54 3.67 -6.55
CA LEU A 13 16.83 3.23 -5.35
C LEU A 13 15.84 2.10 -5.62
N TYR A 14 15.12 2.15 -6.74
CA TYR A 14 14.08 1.18 -7.11
C TYR A 14 14.53 0.19 -8.19
N ALA A 15 15.83 0.09 -8.47
CA ALA A 15 16.36 -0.82 -9.50
C ALA A 15 15.96 -2.28 -9.29
N TRP A 16 15.76 -2.70 -8.03
CA TRP A 16 15.34 -4.05 -7.66
C TRP A 16 13.87 -4.37 -8.01
N VAL A 17 13.04 -3.37 -8.28
CA VAL A 17 11.66 -3.56 -8.74
C VAL A 17 11.64 -4.00 -10.22
N GLY A 18 12.66 -3.61 -10.98
CA GLY A 18 12.74 -3.85 -12.42
C GLY A 18 11.77 -2.98 -13.23
N ASP A 19 11.42 -3.43 -14.43
CA ASP A 19 10.42 -2.76 -15.28
C ASP A 19 9.00 -3.01 -14.74
N THR A 20 8.20 -1.95 -14.61
CA THR A 20 6.80 -2.01 -14.14
C THR A 20 5.81 -1.56 -15.21
N SER A 21 6.28 -1.21 -16.41
CA SER A 21 5.43 -0.65 -17.48
C SER A 21 4.36 -1.62 -17.99
N TYR A 22 4.57 -2.93 -17.79
CA TYR A 22 3.62 -3.99 -18.15
C TYR A 22 2.43 -4.11 -17.20
N LEU A 23 2.47 -3.45 -16.03
CA LEU A 23 1.37 -3.53 -15.07
C LEU A 23 0.20 -2.67 -15.53
N ASP A 24 -0.95 -3.30 -15.69
CA ASP A 24 -2.21 -2.60 -15.91
C ASP A 24 -2.66 -1.92 -14.61
N VAL A 25 -2.81 -0.59 -14.70
CA VAL A 25 -3.19 0.29 -13.61
C VAL A 25 -4.39 1.15 -13.97
N SER A 26 -5.11 0.80 -15.03
CA SER A 26 -6.27 1.55 -15.54
C SER A 26 -7.41 1.66 -14.49
N ASP A 27 -7.58 0.63 -13.67
CA ASP A 27 -8.55 0.60 -12.57
C ASP A 27 -8.11 1.36 -11.31
N ILE A 28 -6.85 1.83 -11.25
CA ILE A 28 -6.34 2.59 -10.10
C ILE A 28 -6.70 4.06 -10.29
N ARG A 29 -7.62 4.55 -9.47
CA ARG A 29 -8.05 5.96 -9.46
C ARG A 29 -7.04 6.86 -8.74
N GLY A 30 -7.37 8.14 -8.65
CA GLY A 30 -6.59 9.14 -7.95
C GLY A 30 -5.69 9.97 -8.85
N ASN A 31 -5.04 10.96 -8.25
CA ASN A 31 -4.48 12.13 -8.92
C ASN A 31 -2.98 12.03 -9.29
N VAL A 32 -2.36 10.86 -9.16
CA VAL A 32 -0.97 10.64 -9.57
C VAL A 32 -0.84 10.12 -11.00
N ASP A 33 0.30 10.40 -11.63
CA ASP A 33 0.64 9.92 -12.98
C ASP A 33 0.63 8.38 -13.07
N THR A 34 0.29 7.83 -14.25
CA THR A 34 0.25 6.38 -14.53
C THR A 34 1.55 5.66 -14.15
N GLU A 35 2.71 6.26 -14.45
CA GLU A 35 4.01 5.68 -14.12
C GLU A 35 4.17 5.53 -12.60
N VAL A 36 3.73 6.50 -11.79
CA VAL A 36 3.75 6.40 -10.32
C VAL A 36 2.88 5.24 -9.84
N LYS A 37 1.70 5.07 -10.44
CA LYS A 37 0.81 3.93 -10.12
C LYS A 37 1.50 2.59 -10.43
N GLN A 38 2.17 2.48 -11.57
CA GLN A 38 2.90 1.28 -11.97
C GLN A 38 4.05 0.95 -11.03
N ILE A 39 4.86 1.96 -10.65
CA ILE A 39 5.97 1.77 -9.72
C ILE A 39 5.46 1.32 -8.36
N CYS A 40 4.41 1.97 -7.85
CA CYS A 40 3.80 1.60 -6.56
C CYS A 40 3.24 0.18 -6.58
N ALA A 41 2.56 -0.20 -7.67
CA ALA A 41 2.07 -1.56 -7.86
C ALA A 41 3.21 -2.59 -7.94
N GLY A 42 4.31 -2.26 -8.61
CA GLY A 42 5.50 -3.11 -8.68
C GLY A 42 6.18 -3.31 -7.32
N ILE A 43 6.33 -2.23 -6.55
CA ILE A 43 6.88 -2.27 -5.20
C ILE A 43 5.99 -3.10 -4.26
N LEU A 44 4.68 -2.87 -4.28
CA LEU A 44 3.74 -3.68 -3.52
C LEU A 44 3.87 -5.15 -3.90
N LYS A 45 3.85 -5.46 -5.20
CA LYS A 45 4.01 -6.82 -5.71
C LYS A 45 5.27 -7.47 -5.16
N PHE A 46 6.41 -6.78 -5.18
CA PHE A 46 7.66 -7.28 -4.60
C PHE A 46 7.57 -7.57 -3.10
N PHE A 47 6.94 -6.68 -2.31
CA PHE A 47 6.78 -6.89 -0.86
C PHE A 47 5.86 -8.06 -0.51
N VAL A 48 4.84 -8.30 -1.34
CA VAL A 48 3.78 -9.26 -1.02
C VAL A 48 3.84 -10.55 -1.82
N SER A 49 4.72 -10.64 -2.82
CA SER A 49 4.87 -11.80 -3.69
C SER A 49 6.22 -11.80 -4.40
N THR A 50 6.90 -12.95 -4.38
CA THR A 50 7.97 -13.23 -5.34
C THR A 50 7.41 -14.08 -6.49
N PRO A 51 8.08 -14.15 -7.65
CA PRO A 51 7.72 -15.10 -8.71
C PRO A 51 7.61 -16.54 -8.23
N GLU A 52 8.35 -16.89 -7.18
CA GLU A 52 8.38 -18.23 -6.57
C GLU A 52 7.28 -18.44 -5.51
N GLY A 53 6.59 -17.39 -5.06
CA GLY A 53 5.49 -17.48 -4.09
C GLY A 53 5.91 -17.90 -2.67
N THR A 54 7.19 -17.71 -2.31
CA THR A 54 7.84 -18.26 -1.11
C THR A 54 7.82 -17.34 0.11
N VAL A 55 7.36 -16.09 -0.02
CA VAL A 55 7.36 -15.13 1.10
C VAL A 55 6.16 -15.32 2.03
N TYR A 56 6.34 -14.95 3.29
CA TYR A 56 5.30 -15.05 4.30
C TYR A 56 4.03 -14.30 3.85
N GLY A 57 2.89 -14.97 3.94
CA GLY A 57 1.60 -14.40 3.61
C GLY A 57 1.33 -14.19 2.11
N ALA A 58 2.21 -14.65 1.20
CA ALA A 58 2.08 -14.41 -0.25
C ALA A 58 0.69 -14.74 -0.84
N GLN A 59 0.04 -15.79 -0.32
CA GLN A 59 -1.31 -16.18 -0.76
C GLN A 59 -2.37 -15.10 -0.47
N VAL A 60 -2.22 -14.37 0.64
CA VAL A 60 -3.05 -13.21 0.98
C VAL A 60 -2.54 -11.97 0.27
N GLY A 61 -1.24 -11.71 0.36
CA GLY A 61 -0.59 -10.52 -0.16
C GLY A 61 -0.86 -10.25 -1.64
N LYS A 62 -0.77 -11.27 -2.50
CA LYS A 62 -1.03 -11.16 -3.94
C LYS A 62 -2.47 -10.76 -4.31
N ARG A 63 -3.42 -10.85 -3.36
CA ARG A 63 -4.83 -10.46 -3.55
C ARG A 63 -5.09 -9.00 -3.18
N LEU A 64 -4.13 -8.32 -2.54
CA LEU A 64 -4.21 -6.88 -2.29
C LEU A 64 -4.09 -6.12 -3.62
N LYS A 65 -5.05 -5.25 -3.90
CA LYS A 65 -5.06 -4.43 -5.12
C LYS A 65 -5.20 -2.96 -4.76
N PHE A 66 -4.37 -2.10 -5.36
CA PHE A 66 -4.64 -0.67 -5.31
C PHE A 66 -5.99 -0.37 -5.97
N SER A 67 -6.70 0.59 -5.40
CA SER A 67 -7.93 1.15 -5.92
C SER A 67 -7.82 2.66 -6.09
N GLU A 68 -7.07 3.34 -5.22
CA GLU A 68 -6.82 4.78 -5.30
C GLU A 68 -5.38 5.10 -4.85
N ILE A 69 -4.74 6.05 -5.53
CA ILE A 69 -3.46 6.63 -5.12
C ILE A 69 -3.54 8.15 -5.28
N ASN A 70 -3.41 8.86 -4.18
CA ASN A 70 -3.59 10.30 -4.10
C ASN A 70 -2.41 10.99 -3.42
N VAL A 71 -2.10 12.21 -3.86
CA VAL A 71 -1.13 13.11 -3.25
C VAL A 71 -1.71 14.51 -3.17
N TRP A 72 -1.52 15.21 -2.05
CA TRP A 72 -1.89 16.62 -1.93
C TRP A 72 -0.75 17.44 -1.32
N GLY A 73 -0.84 18.76 -1.51
CA GLY A 73 0.16 19.71 -1.03
C GLY A 73 1.48 19.66 -1.79
N GLU A 74 2.44 20.48 -1.34
CA GLU A 74 3.76 20.62 -1.95
C GLU A 74 4.84 20.72 -0.88
N GLY A 75 6.07 20.31 -1.22
CA GLY A 75 7.24 20.41 -0.35
C GLY A 75 7.00 19.84 1.05
N ALA A 76 7.00 20.72 2.06
CA ALA A 76 6.89 20.35 3.47
C ALA A 76 5.50 19.87 3.91
N THR A 77 4.45 20.32 3.22
CA THR A 77 3.05 20.00 3.56
C THR A 77 2.49 18.90 2.68
N CYS A 78 3.36 18.22 1.92
CA CYS A 78 2.97 17.16 1.01
C CYS A 78 2.56 15.91 1.81
N ASN A 79 1.41 15.35 1.46
CA ASN A 79 0.89 14.11 2.03
C ASN A 79 0.40 13.19 0.91
N ALA A 80 0.32 11.91 1.21
CA ALA A 80 -0.15 10.89 0.29
C ALA A 80 -1.16 9.98 0.99
N GLN A 81 -2.10 9.50 0.19
CA GLN A 81 -3.04 8.46 0.59
C GLN A 81 -3.05 7.37 -0.46
N THR A 82 -3.15 6.14 0.02
CA THR A 82 -3.40 4.97 -0.82
C THR A 82 -4.58 4.21 -0.28
N VAL A 83 -5.37 3.63 -1.18
CA VAL A 83 -6.47 2.75 -0.85
C VAL A 83 -6.25 1.42 -1.54
N LEU A 84 -6.10 0.36 -0.75
CA LEU A 84 -6.07 -1.01 -1.26
C LEU A 84 -7.38 -1.71 -0.94
N LYS A 85 -7.76 -2.68 -1.77
CA LYS A 85 -8.93 -3.52 -1.58
C LYS A 85 -8.59 -5.00 -1.65
N ILE A 86 -9.35 -5.81 -0.92
CA ILE A 86 -9.26 -7.27 -0.90
C ILE A 86 -10.59 -7.85 -0.40
N THR A 87 -10.97 -9.01 -0.91
CA THR A 87 -12.11 -9.78 -0.39
C THR A 87 -11.63 -10.76 0.68
N VAL A 88 -12.28 -10.76 1.84
CA VAL A 88 -11.94 -11.70 2.93
C VAL A 88 -12.34 -13.12 2.55
N GLU A 89 -11.36 -14.00 2.44
CA GLU A 89 -11.57 -15.41 2.08
C GLU A 89 -11.32 -16.36 3.25
N LYS A 90 -11.63 -17.64 3.05
CA LYS A 90 -11.60 -18.67 4.11
C LYS A 90 -10.23 -18.80 4.77
N ASP A 91 -9.15 -18.71 4.00
CA ASP A 91 -7.77 -18.83 4.47
C ASP A 91 -7.29 -17.63 5.31
N MET A 92 -8.05 -16.53 5.30
CA MET A 92 -7.81 -15.34 6.09
C MET A 92 -8.58 -15.36 7.43
N CYS A 93 -9.48 -16.32 7.61
CA CYS A 93 -10.40 -16.35 8.74
C CYS A 93 -9.82 -17.12 9.94
N ASN A 94 -10.24 -16.72 11.14
CA ASN A 94 -10.05 -17.52 12.35
C ASN A 94 -11.11 -18.63 12.46
N THR A 95 -11.10 -19.37 13.57
CA THR A 95 -12.04 -20.46 13.87
C THR A 95 -13.51 -20.01 13.92
N PHE A 96 -13.78 -18.71 14.11
CA PHE A 96 -15.13 -18.13 14.12
C PHE A 96 -15.60 -17.70 12.73
N GLY A 97 -14.81 -17.91 11.67
CA GLY A 97 -15.20 -17.56 10.30
C GLY A 97 -15.12 -16.07 9.98
N VAL A 98 -14.43 -15.29 10.82
CA VAL A 98 -14.17 -13.85 10.63
C VAL A 98 -12.68 -13.60 10.41
N LEU A 99 -12.33 -12.47 9.81
CA LEU A 99 -10.94 -12.09 9.51
C LEU A 99 -10.05 -12.24 10.76
N HIS A 100 -9.01 -13.07 10.64
CA HIS A 100 -8.07 -13.32 11.72
C HIS A 100 -7.24 -12.06 11.99
N GLY A 101 -7.09 -11.66 13.27
CA GLY A 101 -6.35 -10.46 13.66
C GLY A 101 -4.91 -10.44 13.13
N ALA A 102 -4.19 -11.56 13.19
CA ALA A 102 -2.85 -11.67 12.58
C ALA A 102 -2.85 -11.51 11.05
N CYS A 103 -3.90 -11.96 10.35
CA CYS A 103 -4.02 -11.76 8.91
C CYS A 103 -4.28 -10.28 8.59
N ALA A 104 -5.14 -9.62 9.37
CA ALA A 104 -5.34 -8.18 9.28
C ALA A 104 -4.06 -7.37 9.57
N ALA A 105 -3.32 -7.71 10.63
CA ALA A 105 -2.03 -7.09 10.93
C ALA A 105 -1.00 -7.29 9.81
N TYR A 106 -0.94 -8.50 9.24
CA TYR A 106 -0.12 -8.78 8.05
C TYR A 106 -0.49 -7.89 6.86
N MET A 107 -1.78 -7.65 6.59
CA MET A 107 -2.18 -6.78 5.49
C MET A 107 -1.89 -5.30 5.77
N ILE A 108 -2.08 -4.86 7.02
CA ILE A 108 -1.81 -3.47 7.44
C ILE A 108 -0.35 -3.13 7.15
N ASP A 109 0.60 -4.04 7.39
CA ASP A 109 2.03 -3.81 7.23
C ASP A 109 2.43 -3.29 5.82
N PRO A 110 2.29 -4.06 4.71
CA PRO A 110 2.62 -3.61 3.37
C PRO A 110 1.66 -2.52 2.84
N CYS A 111 0.42 -2.45 3.33
CA CYS A 111 -0.50 -1.38 2.94
C CYS A 111 -0.05 -0.03 3.54
N SER A 112 0.41 -0.03 4.78
CA SER A 112 0.81 1.18 5.50
C SER A 112 2.09 1.82 4.97
N VAL A 113 3.00 1.04 4.35
CA VAL A 113 4.18 1.64 3.69
C VAL A 113 3.84 2.28 2.34
N SER A 114 2.75 1.87 1.68
CA SER A 114 2.43 2.34 0.33
C SER A 114 2.27 3.86 0.16
N PRO A 115 1.62 4.65 1.05
CA PRO A 115 1.59 6.11 0.89
C PRO A 115 2.97 6.74 1.13
N LEU A 116 3.85 6.13 1.92
CA LEU A 116 5.22 6.61 2.09
C LEU A 116 6.04 6.43 0.81
N VAL A 117 5.85 5.33 0.08
CA VAL A 117 6.44 5.11 -1.24
C VAL A 117 5.98 6.17 -2.23
N VAL A 118 4.67 6.42 -2.30
CA VAL A 118 4.09 7.45 -3.19
C VAL A 118 4.66 8.83 -2.87
N LEU A 119 4.71 9.19 -1.59
CA LEU A 119 5.24 10.47 -1.15
C LEU A 119 6.77 10.57 -1.38
N GLY A 120 7.51 9.48 -1.19
CA GLY A 120 8.95 9.41 -1.49
C GLY A 120 9.23 9.65 -2.97
N LEU A 121 8.47 9.02 -3.86
CA LEU A 121 8.54 9.26 -5.31
C LEU A 121 8.26 10.72 -5.65
N LYS A 122 7.23 11.33 -5.05
CA LYS A 122 6.89 12.75 -5.26
C LYS A 122 8.01 13.69 -4.78
N LEU A 123 8.65 13.38 -3.66
CA LEU A 123 9.67 14.23 -3.04
C LEU A 123 11.10 13.92 -3.51
N GLY A 124 11.31 12.89 -4.33
CA GLY A 124 12.65 12.50 -4.77
C GLY A 124 13.49 11.81 -3.69
N ILE A 125 12.84 11.23 -2.67
CA ILE A 125 13.51 10.56 -1.54
C ILE A 125 13.06 9.10 -1.44
N ASP A 126 13.77 8.31 -0.62
CA ASP A 126 13.36 6.95 -0.33
C ASP A 126 12.13 6.91 0.59
N GLY A 127 11.03 6.39 0.06
CA GLY A 127 9.79 6.13 0.81
C GLY A 127 9.72 4.76 1.49
N THR A 128 10.67 3.86 1.23
CA THR A 128 10.71 2.48 1.77
C THR A 128 11.38 2.38 3.13
N GLY A 129 11.02 1.38 3.92
CA GLY A 129 11.62 1.17 5.23
C GLY A 129 11.13 -0.10 5.88
N LEU A 130 11.51 -0.29 7.14
CA LEU A 130 11.08 -1.40 7.97
C LEU A 130 10.11 -0.91 9.04
N SER A 131 9.04 -1.67 9.25
CA SER A 131 8.08 -1.41 10.32
C SER A 131 8.74 -1.62 11.69
N GLN A 132 8.83 -0.54 12.47
CA GLN A 132 9.43 -0.57 13.82
C GLN A 132 8.39 -0.76 14.92
N SER A 133 7.19 -0.21 14.73
CA SER A 133 6.11 -0.27 15.70
C SER A 133 4.76 -0.20 14.99
N MET A 134 3.79 -0.97 15.49
CA MET A 134 2.41 -0.97 15.02
C MET A 134 1.49 -1.00 16.24
N ASN A 135 0.59 -0.03 16.32
CA ASN A 135 -0.47 -0.01 17.34
C ASN A 135 -1.81 -0.20 16.65
N ILE A 136 -2.50 -1.31 16.97
CA ILE A 136 -3.74 -1.72 16.29
C ILE A 136 -4.89 -1.72 17.29
N ILE A 137 -6.01 -1.13 16.90
CA ILE A 137 -7.27 -1.13 17.66
C ILE A 137 -8.33 -1.86 16.83
N TRP A 138 -8.95 -2.88 17.43
CA TRP A 138 -9.98 -3.70 16.77
C TRP A 138 -11.38 -3.19 17.14
N HIS A 139 -12.11 -2.66 16.16
CA HIS A 139 -13.44 -2.09 16.40
C HIS A 139 -14.60 -3.04 16.08
N HIS A 140 -14.50 -3.84 15.01
CA HIS A 140 -15.59 -4.69 14.54
C HIS A 140 -15.05 -5.92 13.78
N PRO A 141 -15.65 -7.11 13.93
CA PRO A 141 -15.28 -8.30 13.14
C PRO A 141 -15.67 -8.14 11.67
N ILE A 142 -14.85 -8.68 10.76
CA ILE A 142 -15.13 -8.68 9.32
C ILE A 142 -15.42 -10.11 8.87
N ASN A 143 -16.62 -10.34 8.34
CA ASN A 143 -17.03 -11.67 7.88
C ASN A 143 -16.36 -12.07 6.56
N ARG A 144 -16.23 -13.38 6.33
CA ARG A 144 -15.86 -13.94 5.03
C ARG A 144 -16.82 -13.47 3.92
N GLY A 145 -16.27 -13.25 2.73
CA GLY A 145 -17.00 -12.85 1.52
C GLY A 145 -17.16 -11.33 1.38
N VAL A 146 -16.76 -10.57 2.39
CA VAL A 146 -16.83 -9.11 2.38
C VAL A 146 -15.59 -8.53 1.70
N GLU A 147 -15.79 -7.63 0.73
CA GLU A 147 -14.72 -6.76 0.23
C GLU A 147 -14.46 -5.65 1.26
N ILE A 148 -13.19 -5.49 1.63
CA ILE A 148 -12.73 -4.45 2.55
C ILE A 148 -11.76 -3.51 1.87
N ARG A 149 -11.63 -2.32 2.45
CA ARG A 149 -10.64 -1.30 2.08
C ARG A 149 -9.63 -1.12 3.19
N LEU A 150 -8.37 -0.93 2.80
CA LEU A 150 -7.26 -0.51 3.63
C LEU A 150 -6.86 0.90 3.17
N VAL A 151 -7.22 1.91 3.94
CA VAL A 151 -6.96 3.32 3.65
C VAL A 151 -5.75 3.76 4.46
N SER A 152 -4.64 4.06 3.80
CA SER A 152 -3.40 4.47 4.44
C SER A 152 -3.07 5.92 4.12
N ASN A 153 -2.86 6.74 5.15
CA ASN A 153 -2.52 8.16 5.02
C ASN A 153 -1.15 8.42 5.63
N SER A 154 -0.23 9.01 4.85
CA SER A 154 1.07 9.45 5.37
C SER A 154 0.87 10.57 6.40
N MET A 155 1.54 10.46 7.54
CA MET A 155 1.53 11.52 8.56
C MET A 155 2.87 12.28 8.58
N SER A 156 3.98 11.55 8.51
CA SER A 156 5.33 12.13 8.43
C SER A 156 6.27 11.21 7.68
N ILE A 157 7.08 11.79 6.79
CA ILE A 157 8.12 11.09 6.03
C ILE A 157 9.54 11.62 6.33
N ARG A 158 9.65 12.67 7.15
CA ARG A 158 10.92 13.37 7.39
C ARG A 158 11.78 12.64 8.41
N GLY A 159 13.09 12.65 8.18
CA GLY A 159 14.07 12.05 9.09
C GLY A 159 14.12 10.52 8.97
N ARG A 160 14.50 9.85 10.06
CA ARG A 160 14.70 8.39 10.09
C ARG A 160 13.45 7.59 10.45
N ILE A 161 12.47 8.23 11.10
CA ILE A 161 11.24 7.59 11.55
C ILE A 161 10.09 8.18 10.75
N ARG A 162 9.24 7.30 10.24
CA ARG A 162 8.10 7.66 9.41
C ARG A 162 6.85 7.14 10.07
N THR A 163 5.75 7.87 9.88
CA THR A 163 4.48 7.56 10.52
C THR A 163 3.38 7.61 9.48
N VAL A 164 2.50 6.62 9.57
CA VAL A 164 1.34 6.43 8.73
C VAL A 164 0.18 6.01 9.62
N ARG A 165 -1.03 6.40 9.23
CA ARG A 165 -2.27 5.87 9.79
C ARG A 165 -2.93 4.99 8.74
N CYS A 166 -3.21 3.73 9.10
CA CYS A 166 -3.93 2.78 8.25
C CYS A 166 -5.24 2.40 8.92
N GLU A 167 -6.34 2.46 8.17
CA GLU A 167 -7.68 2.10 8.62
C GLU A 167 -8.22 0.98 7.74
N VAL A 168 -8.82 -0.04 8.36
CA VAL A 168 -9.37 -1.21 7.67
C VAL A 168 -10.86 -1.30 7.95
N GLY A 169 -11.67 -1.44 6.90
CA GLY A 169 -13.11 -1.47 7.06
C GLY A 169 -13.89 -1.68 5.78
N LEU A 170 -15.22 -1.64 5.92
CA LEU A 170 -16.15 -1.74 4.79
C LEU A 170 -16.04 -0.49 3.91
N PRO A 171 -16.32 -0.60 2.59
CA PRO A 171 -16.37 0.55 1.70
C PRO A 171 -17.26 1.69 2.21
N ALA A 172 -18.38 1.37 2.87
CA ALA A 172 -19.31 2.37 3.43
C ALA A 172 -18.71 3.22 4.56
N HIS A 173 -17.63 2.76 5.22
CA HIS A 173 -16.97 3.51 6.28
C HIS A 173 -15.95 4.53 5.75
N PHE A 174 -15.63 4.47 4.46
CA PHE A 174 -14.68 5.36 3.81
C PHE A 174 -15.38 6.09 2.67
N PRO A 175 -15.85 7.34 2.87
CA PRO A 175 -16.36 8.12 1.76
C PRO A 175 -15.27 8.21 0.68
N THR A 176 -15.61 7.81 -0.55
CA THR A 176 -14.73 8.02 -1.71
C THR A 176 -14.56 9.51 -1.91
N LEU A 177 -13.31 9.94 -2.07
CA LEU A 177 -12.96 11.31 -2.45
C LEU A 177 -13.31 11.59 -3.91
#